data_AF-A0A1S2KXJ6-F1
#
_entry.id   AF-A0A1S2KXJ6-F1
#
_cell.length_a   1.000
_cell.length_b   1.000
_cell.length_c   1.000
_cell.angle_alpha   90.00
_cell.angle_beta   90.00
_cell.angle_gamma   90.00
#
_symmetry.space_group_name_H-M   'P 1'
#
loop_
_entity.id
_entity.type
_entity.pdbx_description
1 polymer ?
#
loop_
_entity_poly.entity_id
_entity_poly.type
_entity_poly.pdbx_seq_one_letter_code
_entity_poly.pdbx_strand_id
1 'polypeptide(L)' 'MIIDEEFHGEEYVTTTFTQNNKDYKVTFQKGDLELMNAWIFENGTSLPANLSEDLIDSLREDVKKKI' A
#
# COMPACT_ATOMS: atom_id res chain seq x y z
N MET A 1 9.95 -13.60 13.58
CA MET A 1 10.30 -12.21 13.22
C MET A 1 9.82 -11.36 14.37
N ILE A 2 10.73 -10.60 14.99
CA ILE A 2 10.47 -9.77 16.17
C ILE A 2 9.60 -8.58 15.73
N ILE A 3 8.53 -8.30 16.48
CA ILE A 3 7.79 -7.05 16.38
C ILE A 3 8.55 -6.06 17.25
N ASP A 4 9.12 -5.03 16.64
CA ASP A 4 9.85 -3.98 17.31
C ASP A 4 8.84 -2.91 17.77
N GLU A 5 8.68 -2.78 19.09
CA GLU A 5 7.78 -1.86 19.80
C GLU A 5 8.39 -0.44 19.95
N GLU A 6 9.19 0.04 18.99
CA GLU A 6 9.85 1.34 19.13
C GLU A 6 10.04 2.16 17.83
N PHE A 7 9.15 2.05 16.82
CA PHE A 7 9.18 2.99 15.69
C PHE A 7 8.36 4.27 15.94
N HIS A 8 8.93 5.16 16.75
CA HIS A 8 8.48 6.55 16.85
C HIS A 8 8.75 7.27 15.51
N GLY A 9 7.71 7.52 14.70
CA GLY A 9 7.68 8.67 13.79
C GLY A 9 7.09 8.49 12.39
N GLU A 10 6.99 7.26 11.89
CA GLU A 10 6.46 7.03 10.54
C GLU A 10 5.15 6.24 10.64
N GLU A 11 4.03 6.97 10.62
CA GLU A 11 2.73 6.35 10.46
C GLU A 11 2.62 5.80 9.03
N TYR A 12 2.08 4.58 8.86
CA TYR A 12 1.87 3.98 7.54
C TYR A 12 0.37 3.82 7.27
N VAL A 13 -0.07 4.15 6.07
CA VAL A 13 -1.43 3.90 5.59
C VAL A 13 -1.40 2.74 4.64
N THR A 14 -2.05 1.64 5.02
CA THR A 14 -2.25 0.49 4.12
C THR A 14 -3.64 0.54 3.54
N THR A 15 -3.74 0.53 2.22
CA THR A 15 -5.00 0.40 1.48
C THR A 15 -5.04 -0.93 0.71
N THR A 16 -6.23 -1.50 0.61
CA THR A 16 -6.47 -2.74 -0.13
C THR A 16 -7.58 -2.50 -1.13
N PHE A 17 -7.38 -2.94 -2.37
CA PHE A 17 -8.36 -2.81 -3.44
C PHE A 17 -8.33 -4.03 -4.35
N THR A 18 -9.46 -4.36 -4.94
CA THR A 18 -9.58 -5.47 -5.89
C THR A 18 -9.69 -4.90 -7.30
N GLN A 19 -8.80 -5.32 -8.20
CA GLN A 19 -8.83 -4.94 -9.62
C GLN A 19 -8.57 -6.18 -10.47
N ASN A 20 -9.30 -6.37 -11.57
CA ASN A 20 -9.14 -7.53 -12.46
C ASN A 20 -9.20 -8.90 -11.74
N ASN A 21 -10.04 -9.02 -10.70
CA ASN A 21 -10.18 -10.23 -9.88
C ASN A 21 -8.90 -10.60 -9.10
N LYS A 22 -8.04 -9.62 -8.84
CA LYS A 22 -6.82 -9.73 -8.04
C LYS A 22 -6.89 -8.71 -6.91
N ASP A 23 -6.52 -9.14 -5.71
CA ASP A 23 -6.49 -8.26 -4.55
C ASP A 23 -5.12 -7.62 -4.43
N TYR A 24 -5.10 -6.31 -4.31
CA TYR A 24 -3.89 -5.53 -4.14
C TYR A 24 -3.83 -5.00 -2.73
N LYS A 25 -2.62 -5.00 -2.16
CA LYS A 25 -2.31 -4.40 -0.87
C LYS A 25 -1.17 -3.42 -1.04
N VAL A 26 -1.44 -2.16 -0.77
CA VAL A 26 -0.51 -1.06 -0.99
C VAL A 26 -0.33 -0.32 0.31
N THR A 27 0.92 -0.08 0.67
CA THR A 27 1.30 0.64 1.88
C THR A 27 2.01 1.91 1.49
N PHE A 28 1.52 3.00 2.02
CA PHE A 28 2.07 4.34 1.87
C PHE A 28 2.60 4.82 3.22
N GLN A 29 3.64 5.63 3.20
CA GLN A 29 4.08 6.39 4.36
C GLN A 29 3.10 7.56 4.55
N LYS A 30 2.45 7.69 5.70
CA LYS A 30 1.40 8.72 5.95
C LYS A 30 1.94 10.15 5.83
N GLY A 31 3.24 10.36 6.10
CA GLY A 31 3.87 11.68 6.05
C GLY A 31 3.75 12.36 4.68
N ASP A 32 4.12 11.66 3.60
CA ASP A 32 4.10 12.19 2.23
C ASP A 32 3.26 11.35 1.25
N LEU A 33 2.67 10.26 1.72
CA LEU A 33 2.04 9.23 0.89
C LEU A 33 3.00 8.64 -0.14
N GLU A 34 4.28 8.54 0.23
CA GLU A 34 5.28 7.82 -0.54
C GLU A 34 4.95 6.32 -0.53
N LEU A 35 5.03 5.68 -1.71
CA LEU A 35 4.76 4.26 -1.83
C LEU A 35 5.90 3.46 -1.19
N MET A 36 5.59 2.77 -0.09
CA MET A 36 6.55 1.91 0.61
C MET A 36 6.58 0.51 0.00
N ASN A 37 5.39 -0.06 -0.24
CA ASN A 37 5.27 -1.39 -0.83
C ASN A 37 3.95 -1.58 -1.53
N ALA A 38 3.95 -2.40 -2.58
CA ALA A 38 2.76 -2.90 -3.23
C ALA A 38 2.84 -4.41 -3.39
N TRP A 39 1.73 -5.07 -3.10
CA TRP A 39 1.57 -6.52 -3.18
C TRP A 39 0.32 -6.84 -3.96
N ILE A 40 0.36 -7.94 -4.70
CA ILE A 40 -0.78 -8.53 -5.37
C ILE A 40 -0.98 -9.93 -4.82
N PHE A 41 -2.21 -10.25 -4.47
CA PHE A 41 -2.63 -11.57 -4.06
C PHE A 41 -3.21 -12.28 -5.28
N GLU A 42 -2.49 -13.28 -5.76
CA GLU A 42 -2.92 -14.13 -6.87
C GLU A 42 -2.62 -15.59 -6.50
N ASN A 43 -3.55 -16.49 -6.82
CA ASN A 43 -3.36 -17.93 -6.64
C ASN A 43 -2.96 -18.35 -5.21
N GLY A 44 -3.48 -17.64 -4.20
CA GLY A 44 -3.22 -17.92 -2.79
C GLY A 44 -1.87 -17.40 -2.27
N THR A 45 -1.10 -16.65 -3.07
CA THR A 45 0.20 -16.09 -2.67
C THR A 45 0.26 -14.58 -2.87
N SER A 46 1.02 -13.90 -2.01
CA SER A 46 1.31 -12.47 -2.13
C SER A 46 2.62 -12.28 -2.87
N LEU A 47 2.56 -11.66 -4.04
CA LEU A 47 3.72 -11.31 -4.84
C LEU A 47 3.93 -9.79 -4.80
N PRO A 48 5.18 -9.30 -4.86
CA PRO A 48 5.42 -7.86 -5.02
C PRO A 48 4.77 -7.41 -6.32
N ALA A 49 3.92 -6.39 -6.23
CA ALA A 49 3.24 -5.80 -7.37
C ALA A 49 4.01 -4.56 -7.82
N ASN A 50 4.25 -4.46 -9.12
CA ASN A 50 4.66 -3.20 -9.71
C ASN A 50 3.40 -2.49 -10.19
N LEU A 51 3.10 -1.33 -9.59
CA LEU A 51 1.96 -0.50 -9.96
C LEU A 51 2.47 0.64 -10.84
N SER A 52 1.74 0.92 -11.92
CA SER A 52 2.03 2.09 -12.76
C SER A 52 1.89 3.38 -11.96
N GLU A 53 2.68 4.39 -12.30
CA GLU A 53 2.64 5.71 -11.64
C GLU A 53 1.23 6.31 -11.63
N ASP A 54 0.48 6.23 -12.73
CA ASP A 54 -0.91 6.69 -12.80
C ASP A 54 -1.83 6.06 -11.73
N LEU A 55 -1.64 4.77 -11.44
CA LEU A 55 -2.41 4.07 -10.43
C LEU A 55 -1.98 4.47 -9.02
N ILE A 56 -0.67 4.67 -8.82
CA ILE A 56 -0.12 5.16 -7.56
C ILE A 56 -0.66 6.56 -7.25
N ASP A 57 -0.67 7.46 -8.23
CA ASP A 57 -1.24 8.81 -8.09
C ASP A 57 -2.74 8.76 -7.76
N SER A 58 -3.50 7.93 -8.47
CA SER A 58 -4.93 7.74 -8.17
C SER A 58 -5.17 7.22 -6.75
N LEU A 59 -4.35 6.27 -6.28
CA LEU A 59 -4.43 5.75 -4.92
C LEU A 59 -4.04 6.79 -3.88
N ARG A 60 -3.01 7.60 -4.15
CA ARG A 60 -2.63 8.73 -3.29
C ARG A 60 -3.77 9.71 -3.14
N GLU A 61 -4.44 10.08 -4.23
CA GLU A 61 -5.61 10.97 -4.17
C GLU A 61 -6.77 10.37 -3.36
N ASP A 62 -7.04 9.07 -3.50
CA ASP A 62 -8.07 8.39 -2.72
C ASP A 62 -7.72 8.35 -1.22
N VAL A 63 -6.47 8.05 -0.89
CA VAL A 63 -5.97 8.05 0.49
C VAL A 63 -6.02 9.46 1.08
N LYS A 64 -5.60 10.49 0.33
CA LYS A 64 -5.69 11.91 0.75
C LYS A 64 -7.11 12.35 1.11
N LYS A 65 -8.13 11.79 0.45
CA LYS A 65 -9.54 12.11 0.74
C LYS A 65 -10.07 11.43 1.99
N LYS A 66 -9.37 10.41 2.51
CA LYS A 66 -9.80 9.58 3.65
C LYS A 66 -9.03 9.84 4.94
N ILE A 67 -7.95 10.61 4.88
CA ILE A 67 -7.16 11.07 6.04
C ILE A 67 -7.62 12.44 6.54
#